data_AF-A6QXD3-F1
#
_entry.id   AF-A6QXD3-F1
#
_cell.length_a   1.000
_cell.length_b   1.000
_cell.length_c   1.000
_cell.angle_alpha   90.00
_cell.angle_beta   90.00
_cell.angle_gamma   90.00
#
_symmetry.space_group_name_H-M   'P 1'
#
loop_
_entity.id
_entity.type
_entity.pdbx_description
1 polymer ?
#
loop_
_entity_poly.entity_id
_entity_poly.type
_entity_poly.pdbx_seq_one_letter_code
_entity_poly.pdbx_strand_id
1 'polypeptide(L)'
;MADVAKNRSPVELDSAHRAQLRGLSLEGLHGKHVWTYLLVLIDRRRKGLPVAPGHSFLFGHLLYLKKILDCLPRDAHYQLGFDNPEALAQLRAEHDKVLGPNPAAAATVIRENPRVLNSLRYTLAVIKESMRFFPPAGATRAGKPGINVTDDAGNLCPTDDAILWVLHIEMQTSEKYWVKPDAFLPERWLVPPDHELYPSPGAWRPFELGPRNCVAQALSLIELRIILACLVRTFEVVPAYDEWDASHSMKGSKHYRGERAYLVESGAAHPTAQYPCRVQLAQ
;
A
#
# COMPACT_ATOMS: atom_id res chain seq x y z
N MET A 1 11.56 -6.17 -50.90
CA MET A 1 11.04 -7.12 -49.89
C MET A 1 9.85 -6.43 -49.22
N ALA A 2 8.67 -6.38 -49.85
CA ALA A 2 7.61 -7.41 -49.81
C ALA A 2 7.33 -7.87 -48.36
N ASP A 3 6.32 -7.33 -47.67
CA ASP A 3 4.86 -7.64 -47.74
C ASP A 3 4.47 -8.76 -46.76
N VAL A 4 3.86 -8.41 -45.61
CA VAL A 4 2.79 -9.16 -44.93
C VAL A 4 1.96 -8.16 -44.10
N ALA A 5 1.22 -7.28 -44.76
CA ALA A 5 0.19 -6.47 -44.14
C ALA A 5 -1.11 -6.58 -44.95
N LYS A 6 -1.65 -7.80 -45.11
CA LYS A 6 -2.98 -8.04 -45.68
C LYS A 6 -3.58 -9.33 -45.11
N ASN A 7 -4.89 -9.28 -44.90
CA ASN A 7 -5.83 -10.34 -44.47
C ASN A 7 -6.07 -10.52 -42.97
N ARG A 8 -6.88 -9.62 -42.39
CA ARG A 8 -8.04 -10.04 -41.59
C ARG A 8 -9.22 -9.11 -41.91
N SER A 9 -10.25 -9.64 -42.56
CA SER A 9 -11.54 -8.96 -42.72
C SER A 9 -12.21 -8.79 -41.36
N PRO A 10 -12.98 -7.71 -41.12
CA PRO A 10 -13.82 -7.59 -39.93
C PRO A 10 -14.85 -8.73 -39.94
N VAL A 11 -14.96 -9.46 -38.84
CA VAL A 11 -16.04 -10.43 -38.65
C VAL A 11 -17.34 -9.64 -38.52
N GLU A 12 -18.20 -9.73 -39.54
CA GLU A 12 -19.55 -9.17 -39.47
C GLU A 12 -20.41 -10.02 -38.52
N LEU A 13 -20.91 -9.40 -37.45
CA LEU A 13 -21.88 -10.01 -36.55
C LEU A 13 -23.26 -10.11 -37.21
N ASP A 14 -23.81 -11.31 -37.22
CA ASP A 14 -25.15 -11.68 -37.66
C ASP A 14 -26.25 -10.77 -37.05
N SER A 15 -27.23 -10.46 -37.90
CA SER A 15 -28.50 -9.78 -37.62
C SER A 15 -29.20 -10.20 -36.31
N ALA A 16 -29.10 -11.46 -35.89
CA ALA A 16 -29.67 -11.95 -34.64
C ALA A 16 -29.01 -11.32 -33.40
N HIS A 17 -27.68 -11.08 -33.44
CA HIS A 17 -26.96 -10.39 -32.35
C HIS A 17 -27.22 -8.89 -32.32
N ARG A 18 -27.57 -8.27 -33.47
CA ARG A 18 -27.96 -6.85 -33.52
C ARG A 18 -29.32 -6.59 -32.87
N ALA A 19 -30.23 -7.56 -32.88
CA ALA A 19 -31.56 -7.40 -32.29
C ALA A 19 -31.53 -7.32 -30.75
N GLN A 20 -30.63 -8.05 -30.10
CA GLN A 20 -30.51 -8.08 -28.63
C GLN A 20 -29.90 -6.79 -28.03
N LEU A 21 -29.33 -5.92 -28.88
CA LEU A 21 -28.73 -4.63 -28.49
C LEU A 21 -29.63 -3.42 -28.77
N ARG A 22 -30.78 -3.58 -29.44
CA ARG A 22 -31.70 -2.47 -29.76
C ARG A 22 -32.52 -1.94 -28.56
N GLY A 23 -32.40 -2.57 -27.39
CA GLY A 23 -33.11 -2.14 -26.17
C GLY A 23 -32.38 -1.08 -25.33
N LEU A 24 -31.13 -0.75 -25.64
CA LEU A 24 -30.36 0.26 -24.91
C LEU A 24 -30.14 1.48 -25.81
N SER A 25 -31.18 2.31 -25.91
CA SER A 25 -31.04 3.67 -26.42
C SER A 25 -30.01 4.41 -25.57
N LEU A 26 -28.90 4.85 -26.18
CA LEU A 26 -27.89 5.73 -25.61
C LEU A 26 -28.25 7.22 -25.79
N GLU A 27 -29.40 7.52 -26.38
CA GLU A 27 -29.91 8.88 -26.52
C GLU A 27 -30.67 9.27 -25.25
N GLY A 28 -29.95 9.84 -24.29
CA GLY A 28 -30.52 10.38 -23.05
C GLY A 28 -29.62 10.31 -21.81
N LEU A 29 -28.49 9.62 -21.86
CA LEU A 29 -27.56 9.51 -20.72
C LEU A 29 -26.49 10.61 -20.72
N HIS A 30 -26.92 11.85 -20.86
CA HIS A 30 -26.11 12.98 -20.40
C HIS A 30 -26.18 13.01 -18.86
N GLY A 31 -25.19 12.36 -18.22
CA GLY A 31 -24.84 12.67 -16.83
C GLY A 31 -24.96 11.56 -15.77
N LYS A 32 -25.04 10.26 -16.09
CA LYS A 32 -25.08 9.22 -15.03
C LYS A 32 -24.35 7.89 -15.35
N HIS A 33 -23.62 7.43 -14.32
CA HIS A 33 -23.21 6.06 -13.95
C HIS A 33 -21.78 5.56 -14.29
N VAL A 34 -20.98 5.45 -13.22
CA VAL A 34 -19.72 4.68 -13.06
C VAL A 34 -19.82 3.24 -13.58
N TRP A 35 -21.00 2.63 -13.48
CA TRP A 35 -21.25 1.24 -13.89
C TRP A 35 -21.19 1.01 -15.40
N THR A 36 -21.60 1.98 -16.20
CA THR A 36 -21.54 1.91 -17.66
C THR A 36 -20.10 1.86 -18.15
N TYR A 37 -19.20 2.62 -17.51
CA TYR A 37 -17.77 2.59 -17.81
C TYR A 37 -17.10 1.28 -17.35
N LEU A 38 -17.50 0.72 -16.20
CA LEU A 38 -17.00 -0.57 -15.72
C LEU A 38 -17.38 -1.72 -16.66
N LEU A 39 -18.62 -1.74 -17.15
CA LEU A 39 -19.09 -2.77 -18.10
C LEU A 39 -18.40 -2.66 -19.46
N VAL A 40 -18.10 -1.44 -19.94
CA VAL A 40 -17.32 -1.22 -21.18
C VAL A 40 -15.87 -1.69 -21.02
N LEU A 41 -15.27 -1.54 -19.83
CA LEU A 41 -13.91 -2.01 -19.54
C LEU A 41 -13.82 -3.53 -19.39
N ILE A 42 -14.82 -4.15 -18.73
CA ILE A 42 -14.95 -5.61 -18.60
C ILE A 42 -15.18 -6.24 -19.98
N ASP A 43 -16.06 -5.68 -20.80
CA ASP A 43 -16.34 -6.15 -22.15
C ASP A 43 -15.09 -6.08 -23.04
N ARG A 44 -14.32 -4.97 -22.96
CA ARG A 44 -13.07 -4.80 -23.71
C ARG A 44 -11.97 -5.77 -23.28
N ARG A 45 -11.81 -6.03 -21.97
CA ARG A 45 -10.87 -7.07 -21.48
C ARG A 45 -11.29 -8.48 -21.89
N ARG A 46 -12.58 -8.81 -21.82
CA ARG A 46 -13.10 -10.12 -22.24
C ARG A 46 -12.90 -10.36 -23.74
N LYS A 47 -12.86 -9.28 -24.53
CA LYS A 47 -12.60 -9.30 -25.98
C LYS A 47 -11.12 -9.12 -26.36
N GLY A 48 -10.20 -9.02 -25.39
CA GLY A 48 -8.77 -8.86 -25.63
C GLY A 48 -8.37 -7.54 -26.31
N LEU A 49 -9.21 -6.49 -26.21
CA LEU A 49 -8.98 -5.21 -26.87
C LEU A 49 -8.21 -4.24 -25.95
N PRO A 50 -7.25 -3.47 -26.49
CA PRO A 50 -6.47 -2.50 -25.71
C PRO A 50 -7.35 -1.33 -25.23
N VAL A 51 -7.04 -0.83 -24.02
CA VAL A 51 -7.71 0.31 -23.39
C VAL A 51 -6.67 1.42 -23.17
N ALA A 52 -6.95 2.62 -23.70
CA ALA A 52 -6.07 3.79 -23.52
C ALA A 52 -6.25 4.43 -22.12
N PRO A 53 -5.18 4.95 -21.49
CA PRO A 53 -5.28 5.62 -20.20
C PRO A 53 -5.68 7.08 -20.38
N GLY A 54 -6.79 7.51 -19.77
CA GLY A 54 -7.07 8.93 -19.58
C GLY A 54 -8.55 9.32 -19.48
N HIS A 55 -8.90 9.83 -18.29
CA HIS A 55 -9.91 10.87 -18.05
C HIS A 55 -11.41 10.49 -17.89
N SER A 56 -11.81 10.25 -16.64
CA SER A 56 -12.97 10.94 -16.07
C SER A 56 -12.72 11.19 -14.58
N PHE A 57 -13.00 12.41 -14.13
CA PHE A 57 -12.60 13.03 -12.86
C PHE A 57 -13.00 12.27 -11.58
N LEU A 58 -14.03 11.39 -11.64
CA LEU A 58 -14.43 10.50 -10.54
C LEU A 58 -13.70 9.14 -10.58
N PHE A 59 -13.42 8.61 -11.78
CA PHE A 59 -12.45 7.50 -11.95
C PHE A 59 -11.03 7.95 -11.64
N GLY A 60 -10.72 9.23 -11.82
CA GLY A 60 -9.48 9.87 -11.42
C GLY A 60 -9.25 9.83 -9.92
N HIS A 61 -10.30 9.87 -9.09
CA HIS A 61 -10.18 9.76 -7.62
C HIS A 61 -10.20 8.31 -7.12
N LEU A 62 -10.77 7.35 -7.85
CA LEU A 62 -10.56 5.92 -7.59
C LEU A 62 -9.19 5.44 -8.08
N LEU A 63 -8.64 6.06 -9.13
CA LEU A 63 -7.24 5.95 -9.55
C LEU A 63 -6.30 6.80 -8.69
N TYR A 64 -6.76 7.86 -8.03
CA TYR A 64 -6.00 8.60 -7.01
C TYR A 64 -6.03 7.85 -5.68
N LEU A 65 -7.08 7.07 -5.39
CA LEU A 65 -7.06 6.03 -4.37
C LEU A 65 -6.07 4.94 -4.78
N LYS A 66 -6.06 4.49 -6.04
CA LYS A 66 -4.99 3.62 -6.56
C LYS A 66 -3.61 4.30 -6.52
N LYS A 67 -3.50 5.62 -6.65
CA LYS A 67 -2.25 6.38 -6.59
C LYS A 67 -1.84 6.74 -5.16
N ILE A 68 -2.76 6.76 -4.20
CA ILE A 68 -2.48 6.74 -2.75
C ILE A 68 -2.08 5.32 -2.34
N LEU A 69 -2.61 4.30 -3.03
CA LEU A 69 -2.18 2.90 -2.93
C LEU A 69 -0.92 2.57 -3.76
N ASP A 70 -0.50 3.43 -4.70
CA ASP A 70 0.77 3.34 -5.47
C ASP A 70 1.82 4.37 -4.98
N CYS A 71 1.44 5.34 -4.14
CA CYS A 71 2.32 6.21 -3.34
C CYS A 71 2.45 5.71 -1.89
N LEU A 72 1.72 4.66 -1.54
CA LEU A 72 2.23 3.65 -0.63
C LEU A 72 3.06 2.67 -1.47
N PRO A 73 4.21 2.18 -0.97
CA PRO A 73 5.03 1.23 -1.72
C PRO A 73 4.18 0.04 -2.16
N ARG A 74 4.53 -0.58 -3.29
CA ARG A 74 3.82 -1.77 -3.80
C ARG A 74 4.15 -3.04 -3.00
N ASP A 75 4.44 -2.81 -1.71
CA ASP A 75 5.14 -3.68 -0.78
C ASP A 75 4.98 -3.17 0.68
N ALA A 76 3.83 -2.56 1.01
CA ALA A 76 3.42 -2.38 2.41
C ALA A 76 3.44 -3.72 3.20
N HIS A 77 3.65 -4.85 2.52
CA HIS A 77 3.54 -6.23 2.95
C HIS A 77 4.84 -6.91 3.37
N TYR A 78 6.02 -6.25 3.36
CA TYR A 78 7.24 -6.99 3.72
C TYR A 78 7.40 -7.28 5.23
N GLN A 79 6.55 -6.73 6.11
CA GLN A 79 6.40 -7.25 7.47
C GLN A 79 4.95 -7.20 7.97
N LEU A 80 3.92 -7.31 7.12
CA LEU A 80 2.53 -7.44 7.58
C LEU A 80 2.20 -8.83 8.18
N GLY A 81 3.18 -9.51 8.77
CA GLY A 81 3.07 -10.87 9.26
C GLY A 81 3.36 -11.97 8.24
N PHE A 82 3.42 -11.71 6.93
CA PHE A 82 3.58 -12.83 5.97
C PHE A 82 4.90 -13.61 6.13
N ASP A 83 6.02 -12.94 6.40
CA ASP A 83 7.29 -13.59 6.81
C ASP A 83 7.44 -13.73 8.35
N ASN A 84 6.44 -13.28 9.12
CA ASN A 84 6.34 -13.48 10.57
C ASN A 84 5.10 -14.32 10.89
N PRO A 85 5.21 -15.66 10.86
CA PRO A 85 4.08 -16.58 10.99
C PRO A 85 3.22 -16.32 12.23
N GLU A 86 3.83 -15.87 13.33
CA GLU A 86 3.13 -15.53 14.56
C GLU A 86 2.21 -14.31 14.36
N ALA A 87 2.73 -13.22 13.79
CA ALA A 87 1.93 -12.03 13.52
C ALA A 87 0.81 -12.30 12.49
N LEU A 88 1.06 -13.12 11.47
CA LEU A 88 0.02 -13.55 10.53
C LEU A 88 -1.08 -14.38 11.20
N ALA A 89 -0.69 -15.33 12.05
CA ALA A 89 -1.64 -16.13 12.81
C ALA A 89 -2.52 -15.26 13.72
N GLN A 90 -1.92 -14.31 14.43
CA GLN A 90 -2.65 -13.36 15.28
C GLN A 90 -3.58 -12.45 14.47
N LEU A 91 -3.14 -11.95 13.30
CA LEU A 91 -3.99 -11.19 12.37
C LEU A 91 -5.22 -11.98 11.95
N ARG A 92 -5.03 -13.22 11.47
CA ARG A 92 -6.12 -14.09 11.04
C ARG A 92 -7.07 -14.40 12.19
N ALA A 93 -6.55 -14.70 13.37
CA ALA A 93 -7.35 -14.93 14.57
C ALA A 93 -8.18 -13.69 14.98
N GLU A 94 -7.61 -12.48 14.92
CA GLU A 94 -8.37 -11.25 15.13
C GLU A 94 -9.48 -11.11 14.09
N HIS A 95 -9.17 -11.34 12.82
CA HIS A 95 -10.13 -11.20 11.74
C HIS A 95 -11.28 -12.20 11.85
N ASP A 96 -11.00 -13.45 12.18
CA ASP A 96 -12.05 -14.46 12.35
C ASP A 96 -12.95 -14.13 13.55
N LYS A 97 -12.37 -13.62 14.64
CA LYS A 97 -13.12 -13.17 15.82
C LYS A 97 -14.02 -11.96 15.52
N VAL A 98 -13.54 -11.00 14.72
CA VAL A 98 -14.20 -9.71 14.51
C VAL A 98 -15.12 -9.70 13.28
N LEU A 99 -14.72 -10.38 12.21
CA LEU A 99 -15.39 -10.39 10.91
C LEU A 99 -16.09 -11.73 10.61
N GLY A 100 -15.99 -12.69 11.54
CA GLY A 100 -16.52 -14.04 11.40
C GLY A 100 -15.58 -14.96 10.61
N PRO A 101 -15.76 -16.29 10.65
CA PRO A 101 -14.79 -17.28 10.17
C PRO A 101 -14.72 -17.42 8.64
N ASN A 102 -15.64 -16.81 7.88
CA ASN A 102 -15.65 -16.91 6.41
C ASN A 102 -14.87 -15.73 5.79
N PRO A 103 -13.72 -15.96 5.13
CA PRO A 103 -12.95 -14.91 4.47
C PRO A 103 -13.75 -14.13 3.42
N ALA A 104 -14.60 -14.80 2.64
CA ALA A 104 -15.39 -14.18 1.58
C ALA A 104 -16.47 -13.21 2.12
N ALA A 105 -16.80 -13.30 3.40
CA ALA A 105 -17.80 -12.43 4.03
C ALA A 105 -17.23 -11.10 4.52
N ALA A 106 -15.91 -10.95 4.64
CA ALA A 106 -15.25 -9.78 5.25
C ALA A 106 -15.73 -8.45 4.64
N ALA A 107 -15.76 -8.36 3.30
CA ALA A 107 -16.19 -7.15 2.60
C ALA A 107 -17.67 -6.80 2.86
N THR A 108 -18.53 -7.81 2.97
CA THR A 108 -19.95 -7.62 3.29
C THR A 108 -20.12 -7.13 4.72
N VAL A 109 -19.45 -7.76 5.69
CA VAL A 109 -19.51 -7.37 7.11
C VAL A 109 -19.02 -5.94 7.31
N ILE A 110 -17.90 -5.56 6.68
CA ILE A 110 -17.36 -4.20 6.74
C ILE A 110 -18.33 -3.19 6.11
N ARG A 111 -18.98 -3.54 4.99
CA ARG A 111 -19.94 -2.66 4.32
C ARG A 111 -21.21 -2.44 5.16
N GLU A 112 -21.71 -3.48 5.80
CA GLU A 112 -22.91 -3.42 6.65
C GLU A 112 -22.64 -2.74 7.99
N ASN A 113 -21.43 -2.89 8.54
CA ASN A 113 -21.02 -2.24 9.77
C ASN A 113 -19.58 -1.69 9.66
N PRO A 114 -19.36 -0.50 9.06
CA PRO A 114 -18.01 0.06 8.91
C PRO A 114 -17.27 0.30 10.23
N ARG A 115 -18.00 0.47 11.34
CA ARG A 115 -17.41 0.68 12.67
C ARG A 115 -16.69 -0.57 13.19
N VAL A 116 -16.96 -1.74 12.61
CA VAL A 116 -16.26 -2.99 12.94
C VAL A 116 -14.73 -2.88 12.78
N LEU A 117 -14.27 -2.01 11.88
CA LEU A 117 -12.85 -1.72 11.65
C LEU A 117 -12.14 -1.12 12.88
N ASN A 118 -12.88 -0.54 13.83
CA ASN A 118 -12.31 -0.04 15.09
C ASN A 118 -11.94 -1.17 16.05
N SER A 119 -12.50 -2.37 15.85
CA SER A 119 -12.18 -3.56 16.63
C SER A 119 -10.94 -4.30 16.12
N LEU A 120 -10.45 -3.97 14.91
CA LEU A 120 -9.23 -4.54 14.32
C LEU A 120 -7.97 -3.82 14.85
N ARG A 121 -7.73 -3.93 16.15
CA ARG A 121 -6.66 -3.22 16.86
C ARG A 121 -5.28 -3.79 16.56
N TYR A 122 -5.16 -5.12 16.51
CA TYR A 122 -3.93 -5.79 16.14
C TYR A 122 -3.60 -5.54 14.66
N THR A 123 -4.61 -5.53 13.79
CA THR A 123 -4.42 -5.13 12.37
C THR A 123 -3.86 -3.71 12.25
N LEU A 124 -4.38 -2.75 13.02
CA LEU A 124 -3.79 -1.41 13.07
C LEU A 124 -2.36 -1.44 13.60
N ALA A 125 -2.09 -2.22 14.64
CA ALA A 125 -0.76 -2.37 15.22
C ALA A 125 0.26 -2.86 14.17
N VAL A 126 -0.10 -3.90 13.41
CA VAL A 126 0.73 -4.43 12.32
C VAL A 126 0.95 -3.37 11.23
N ILE A 127 -0.08 -2.61 10.83
CA ILE A 127 0.09 -1.50 9.88
C ILE A 127 1.10 -0.47 10.39
N LYS A 128 0.97 -0.06 11.66
CA LYS A 128 1.84 0.97 12.25
C LYS A 128 3.28 0.49 12.39
N GLU A 129 3.48 -0.78 12.75
CA GLU A 129 4.81 -1.39 12.84
C GLU A 129 5.44 -1.55 11.46
N SER A 130 4.68 -1.94 10.44
CA SER A 130 5.20 -1.99 9.06
C SER A 130 5.65 -0.61 8.58
N MET A 131 4.87 0.44 8.86
CA MET A 131 5.25 1.81 8.52
C MET A 131 6.44 2.35 9.33
N ARG A 132 6.80 1.69 10.44
CA ARG A 132 8.01 2.02 11.19
C ARG A 132 9.25 1.58 10.42
N PHE A 133 9.32 0.30 10.03
CA PHE A 133 10.44 -0.22 9.24
C PHE A 133 10.48 0.35 7.83
N PHE A 134 9.32 0.58 7.24
CA PHE A 134 9.17 1.01 5.85
C PHE A 134 8.39 2.32 5.77
N PRO A 135 8.99 3.45 6.20
CA PRO A 135 8.33 4.74 6.10
C PRO A 135 8.06 5.06 4.62
N PRO A 136 6.81 5.39 4.24
CA PRO A 136 6.43 5.53 2.84
C PRO A 136 6.99 6.80 2.19
N ALA A 137 7.39 7.79 2.99
CA ALA A 137 7.92 9.05 2.50
C ALA A 137 8.98 9.61 3.47
N GLY A 138 9.95 10.31 2.91
CA GLY A 138 10.80 11.25 3.65
C GLY A 138 10.16 12.63 3.71
N ALA A 139 10.69 13.50 4.58
CA ALA A 139 10.22 14.86 4.68
C ALA A 139 11.39 15.84 4.73
N THR A 140 11.36 16.84 3.85
CA THR A 140 12.30 17.96 3.85
C THR A 140 11.59 19.24 4.24
N ARG A 141 12.33 20.19 4.82
CA ARG A 141 11.87 21.54 5.13
C ARG A 141 12.93 22.53 4.68
N ALA A 142 12.51 23.60 4.02
CA ALA A 142 13.38 24.75 3.85
C ALA A 142 13.57 25.39 5.23
N GLY A 143 14.83 25.62 5.60
CA GLY A 143 15.16 26.45 6.74
C GLY A 143 14.69 27.89 6.56
N LYS A 144 14.72 28.64 7.65
CA LYS A 144 14.25 30.03 7.66
C LYS A 144 15.28 30.91 8.36
N PRO A 145 15.47 32.15 7.88
CA PRO A 145 16.38 33.08 8.54
C PRO A 145 16.06 33.24 10.02
N GLY A 146 17.10 33.15 10.86
CA GLY A 146 16.98 33.28 12.31
C GLY A 146 16.38 32.07 13.04
N ILE A 147 16.10 30.97 12.34
CA ILE A 147 15.72 29.69 12.96
C ILE A 147 16.96 28.81 13.09
N ASN A 148 17.17 28.28 14.30
CA ASN A 148 18.23 27.33 14.61
C ASN A 148 17.63 26.00 15.09
N VAL A 149 18.28 24.89 14.76
CA VAL A 149 18.07 23.58 15.40
C VAL A 149 19.16 23.40 16.45
N THR A 150 18.88 22.69 17.53
CA THR A 150 19.89 22.35 18.55
C THR A 150 20.23 20.88 18.45
N ASP A 151 21.52 20.55 18.41
CA ASP A 151 21.97 19.15 18.48
C ASP A 151 21.96 18.60 19.92
N ASP A 152 22.28 17.31 20.07
CA ASP A 152 22.31 16.66 21.38
C ASP A 152 23.42 17.21 22.32
N ALA A 153 24.41 17.93 21.79
CA ALA A 153 25.47 18.59 22.55
C ALA A 153 25.13 20.04 22.93
N GLY A 154 23.97 20.55 22.51
CA GLY A 154 23.53 21.92 22.77
C GLY A 154 24.04 22.95 21.76
N ASN A 155 24.70 22.53 20.68
CA ASN A 155 25.16 23.45 19.65
C ASN A 155 23.98 23.96 18.82
N LEU A 156 24.00 25.24 18.50
CA LEU A 156 23.04 25.83 17.57
C LEU A 156 23.48 25.59 16.14
N CYS A 157 22.60 25.01 15.35
CA CYS A 157 22.74 24.80 13.91
C CYS A 157 21.81 25.78 13.18
N PRO A 158 22.36 26.87 12.61
CA PRO A 158 21.58 27.78 11.76
C PRO A 158 20.95 27.05 10.59
N THR A 159 19.72 27.43 10.25
CA THR A 159 18.97 26.83 9.14
C THR A 159 18.89 27.75 7.93
N ASP A 160 19.50 28.93 8.00
CA ASP A 160 19.64 29.89 6.90
C ASP A 160 20.19 29.17 5.65
N ASP A 161 19.45 29.27 4.55
CA ASP A 161 19.74 28.64 3.25
C ASP A 161 19.94 27.10 3.28
N ALA A 162 19.50 26.42 4.34
CA ALA A 162 19.58 24.97 4.48
C ALA A 162 18.28 24.26 4.08
N ILE A 163 18.40 23.01 3.64
CA ILE A 163 17.30 22.05 3.60
C ILE A 163 17.46 21.10 4.78
N LEU A 164 16.50 21.15 5.71
CA LEU A 164 16.42 20.21 6.81
C LEU A 164 15.76 18.94 6.32
N TRP A 165 16.49 17.83 6.37
CA TRP A 165 15.97 16.52 6.01
C TRP A 165 15.70 15.68 7.26
N VAL A 166 14.45 15.24 7.42
CA VAL A 166 14.07 14.31 8.47
C VAL A 166 14.37 12.89 8.00
N LEU A 167 15.35 12.24 8.62
CA LEU A 167 15.77 10.88 8.32
C LEU A 167 14.84 9.87 9.00
N HIS A 168 13.71 9.58 8.34
CA HIS A 168 12.65 8.75 8.91
C HIS A 168 13.12 7.34 9.23
N ILE A 169 13.85 6.70 8.32
CA ILE A 169 14.32 5.33 8.50
C ILE A 169 15.22 5.23 9.74
N GLU A 170 16.19 6.12 9.87
CA GLU A 170 17.10 6.20 11.04
C GLU A 170 16.33 6.48 12.34
N MET A 171 15.38 7.42 12.32
CA MET A 171 14.56 7.70 13.50
C MET A 171 13.70 6.50 13.93
N GLN A 172 13.17 5.75 12.96
CA GLN A 172 12.24 4.64 13.20
C GLN A 172 12.97 3.34 13.60
N THR A 173 14.27 3.24 13.36
CA THR A 173 15.13 2.09 13.74
C THR A 173 16.17 2.44 14.81
N SER A 174 16.18 3.66 15.34
CA SER A 174 17.11 4.05 16.40
C SER A 174 16.72 3.50 17.77
N GLU A 175 17.68 2.88 18.45
CA GLU A 175 17.56 2.46 19.86
C GLU A 175 17.28 3.63 20.81
N LYS A 176 17.59 4.88 20.42
CA LYS A 176 17.27 6.08 21.20
C LYS A 176 15.76 6.26 21.41
N TYR A 177 14.95 5.80 20.44
CA TYR A 177 13.51 6.05 20.43
C TYR A 177 12.66 4.78 20.55
N TRP A 178 13.24 3.61 20.22
CA TRP A 178 12.52 2.34 20.11
C TRP A 178 13.22 1.23 20.87
N VAL A 179 12.49 0.58 21.77
CA VAL A 179 12.93 -0.67 22.40
C VAL A 179 12.88 -1.80 21.37
N LYS A 180 14.00 -2.53 21.25
CA LYS A 180 14.22 -3.60 20.26
C LYS A 180 13.88 -3.13 18.84
N PRO A 181 14.59 -2.13 18.29
CA PRO A 181 14.21 -1.47 17.05
C PRO A 181 14.26 -2.40 15.83
N ASP A 182 15.15 -3.40 15.84
CA ASP A 182 15.25 -4.37 14.74
C ASP A 182 14.17 -5.46 14.81
N ALA A 183 13.41 -5.55 15.90
CA ALA A 183 12.35 -6.54 16.06
C ALA A 183 10.98 -6.02 15.57
N PHE A 184 10.31 -6.80 14.72
CA PHE A 184 8.94 -6.53 14.31
C PHE A 184 7.96 -6.91 15.43
N LEU A 185 7.51 -5.91 16.19
CA LEU A 185 6.69 -6.10 17.40
C LEU A 185 5.42 -5.24 17.37
N PRO A 186 4.33 -5.69 16.70
CA PRO A 186 3.05 -5.00 16.71
C PRO A 186 2.51 -4.71 18.13
N GLU A 187 2.85 -5.55 19.10
CA GLU A 187 2.43 -5.45 20.49
C GLU A 187 2.75 -4.10 21.12
N ARG A 188 3.79 -3.40 20.63
CA ARG A 188 4.16 -2.05 21.11
C ARG A 188 3.06 -1.00 20.92
N TRP A 189 2.11 -1.27 20.04
CA TRP A 189 0.96 -0.39 19.75
C TRP A 189 -0.27 -0.71 20.61
N LEU A 190 -0.20 -1.77 21.42
CA LEU A 190 -1.30 -2.28 22.23
C LEU A 190 -1.07 -2.11 23.74
N VAL A 191 0.17 -1.79 24.13
CA VAL A 191 0.53 -1.48 25.51
C VAL A 191 0.15 -0.04 25.90
N PRO A 192 -0.05 0.25 27.21
CA PRO A 192 -0.35 1.60 27.67
C PRO A 192 0.87 2.53 27.57
N PRO A 193 0.68 3.87 27.61
CA PRO A 193 1.77 4.85 27.43
C PRO A 193 2.93 4.79 28.42
N ASP A 194 2.71 4.21 29.60
CA ASP A 194 3.71 4.02 30.66
C ASP A 194 4.52 2.73 30.52
N HIS A 195 4.17 1.86 29.57
CA HIS A 195 4.89 0.62 29.30
C HIS A 195 6.18 0.86 28.52
N GLU A 196 7.26 0.12 28.83
CA GLU A 196 8.58 0.31 28.19
C GLU A 196 8.57 0.19 26.66
N LEU A 197 7.75 -0.72 26.12
CA LEU A 197 7.62 -0.93 24.68
C LEU A 197 6.91 0.22 23.97
N TYR A 198 6.18 1.06 24.70
CA TYR A 198 5.43 2.16 24.10
C TYR A 198 6.40 3.11 23.39
N PRO A 199 6.11 3.52 22.14
CA PRO A 199 7.01 4.35 21.37
C PRO A 199 7.24 5.70 22.03
N SER A 200 8.49 6.17 21.97
CA SER A 200 8.83 7.52 22.43
C SER A 200 7.89 8.57 21.79
N PRO A 201 7.35 9.53 22.56
CA PRO A 201 6.43 10.52 22.04
C PRO A 201 6.99 11.24 20.81
N GLY A 202 6.25 11.20 19.70
CA GLY A 202 6.64 11.84 18.45
C GLY A 202 7.67 11.07 17.60
N ALA A 203 8.12 9.88 18.01
CA ALA A 203 9.08 9.08 17.25
C ALA A 203 8.46 8.42 16.01
N TRP A 204 7.18 8.03 16.07
CA TRP A 204 6.47 7.46 14.93
C TRP A 204 6.07 8.55 13.93
N ARG A 205 6.81 8.63 12.81
CA ARG A 205 6.73 9.75 11.86
C ARG A 205 6.29 9.43 10.43
N PRO A 206 5.60 8.32 10.09
CA PRO A 206 5.28 8.04 8.68
C PRO A 206 4.28 9.01 8.05
N PHE A 207 3.55 9.77 8.88
CA PHE A 207 2.62 10.83 8.46
C PHE A 207 3.08 12.22 8.86
N GLU A 208 4.32 12.37 9.35
CA GLU A 208 4.86 13.60 9.93
C GLU A 208 4.04 14.16 11.12
N LEU A 209 4.53 15.24 11.74
CA LEU A 209 3.85 15.93 12.84
C LEU A 209 3.80 17.44 12.58
N GLY A 210 2.86 18.11 13.25
CA GLY A 210 2.70 19.56 13.21
C GLY A 210 1.82 20.03 12.06
N PRO A 211 1.86 21.31 11.69
CA PRO A 211 0.93 21.93 10.74
C PRO A 211 1.00 21.38 9.30
N ARG A 212 2.03 20.57 9.01
CA ARG A 212 2.28 19.94 7.71
C ARG A 212 2.22 18.41 7.79
N ASN A 213 1.62 17.86 8.83
CA ASN A 213 1.34 16.43 8.88
C ASN A 213 0.38 16.02 7.75
N CYS A 214 0.37 14.73 7.44
CA CYS A 214 -0.43 14.19 6.36
C CYS A 214 -1.93 14.31 6.68
N VAL A 215 -2.62 15.14 5.90
CA VAL A 215 -4.08 15.31 6.00
C VAL A 215 -4.84 14.00 5.73
N ALA A 216 -4.25 13.08 4.97
CA ALA A 216 -4.86 11.80 4.60
C ALA A 216 -4.62 10.67 5.62
N GLN A 217 -3.89 10.92 6.72
CA GLN A 217 -3.51 9.87 7.68
C GLN A 217 -4.69 9.01 8.15
N ALA A 218 -5.79 9.65 8.56
CA ALA A 218 -6.97 8.93 9.06
C ALA A 218 -7.59 8.02 7.99
N LEU A 219 -7.69 8.51 6.75
CA LEU A 219 -8.21 7.75 5.63
C LEU A 219 -7.29 6.58 5.26
N SER A 220 -5.97 6.82 5.15
CA SER A 220 -4.99 5.79 4.82
C SER A 220 -4.99 4.64 5.82
N LEU A 221 -5.08 4.93 7.12
CA LEU A 221 -5.14 3.89 8.15
C LEU A 221 -6.44 3.07 8.10
N ILE A 222 -7.56 3.67 7.67
CA ILE A 222 -8.82 2.95 7.47
C ILE A 222 -8.73 2.04 6.24
N GLU A 223 -8.25 2.58 5.12
CA GLU A 223 -8.11 1.83 3.87
C GLU A 223 -7.19 0.63 4.02
N LEU A 224 -6.04 0.82 4.68
CA LEU A 224 -5.11 -0.27 4.94
C LEU A 224 -5.71 -1.37 5.82
N ARG A 225 -6.52 -1.03 6.82
CA ARG A 225 -7.23 -2.05 7.61
C ARG A 225 -8.21 -2.84 6.76
N ILE A 226 -8.97 -2.18 5.89
CA ILE A 226 -9.92 -2.85 4.99
C ILE A 226 -9.17 -3.80 4.04
N ILE A 227 -8.08 -3.32 3.44
CA ILE A 227 -7.27 -4.11 2.52
C ILE A 227 -6.73 -5.36 3.23
N LEU A 228 -6.16 -5.22 4.42
CA LEU A 228 -5.64 -6.38 5.15
C LEU A 228 -6.73 -7.34 5.59
N ALA A 229 -7.86 -6.83 6.08
CA ALA A 229 -9.02 -7.63 6.43
C ALA A 229 -9.52 -8.51 5.26
N CYS A 230 -9.41 -8.03 4.03
CA CYS A 230 -9.83 -8.75 2.84
C CYS A 230 -8.73 -9.68 2.28
N LEU A 231 -7.47 -9.25 2.30
CA LEU A 231 -6.39 -9.98 1.62
C LEU A 231 -5.78 -11.09 2.48
N VAL A 232 -5.48 -10.82 3.74
CA VAL A 232 -4.70 -11.72 4.62
C VAL A 232 -5.39 -13.06 4.85
N ARG A 233 -6.73 -13.06 4.77
CA ARG A 233 -7.59 -14.22 4.95
C ARG A 233 -7.83 -15.00 3.66
N THR A 234 -7.66 -14.35 2.51
CA THR A 234 -7.99 -14.92 1.20
C THR A 234 -6.75 -15.49 0.53
N PHE A 235 -5.61 -14.84 0.74
CA PHE A 235 -4.37 -15.15 0.03
C PHE A 235 -3.24 -15.51 0.98
N GLU A 236 -2.43 -16.44 0.51
CA GLU A 236 -1.08 -16.69 1.00
C GLU A 236 -0.11 -16.10 -0.02
N VAL A 237 0.79 -15.23 0.45
CA VAL A 237 1.76 -14.53 -0.38
C VAL A 237 3.14 -14.88 0.14
N VAL A 238 3.96 -15.50 -0.70
CA VAL A 238 5.31 -15.96 -0.34
C VAL A 238 6.34 -15.29 -1.26
N PRO A 239 7.41 -14.68 -0.73
CA PRO A 239 8.48 -14.15 -1.55
C PRO A 239 9.08 -15.20 -2.49
N ALA A 240 9.44 -14.82 -3.71
CA ALA A 240 10.03 -15.69 -4.73
C ALA A 240 11.30 -15.07 -5.32
N TYR A 241 12.09 -14.39 -4.49
CA TYR A 241 13.29 -13.67 -4.90
C TYR A 241 14.38 -14.58 -5.46
N ASP A 242 14.53 -15.80 -4.95
CA ASP A 242 15.54 -16.75 -5.45
C ASP A 242 15.24 -17.17 -6.90
N GLU A 243 13.97 -17.40 -7.22
CA GLU A 243 13.51 -17.71 -8.58
C GLU A 243 13.70 -16.51 -9.52
N TRP A 244 13.39 -15.32 -9.03
CA TRP A 244 13.61 -14.08 -9.76
C TRP A 244 15.09 -13.88 -10.09
N ASP A 245 15.95 -14.05 -9.09
CA ASP A 245 17.38 -13.86 -9.20
C ASP A 245 18.08 -14.88 -10.09
N ALA A 246 17.55 -16.11 -10.17
CA ALA A 246 18.05 -17.13 -11.08
C ALA A 246 17.90 -16.72 -12.56
N SER A 247 16.89 -15.90 -12.86
CA SER A 247 16.59 -15.41 -14.21
C SER A 247 17.01 -13.95 -14.45
N HIS A 248 17.32 -13.19 -13.39
CA HIS A 248 17.67 -11.78 -13.45
C HIS A 248 18.95 -11.49 -12.66
N SER A 249 20.08 -11.41 -13.35
CA SER A 249 21.34 -11.04 -12.71
C SER A 249 21.30 -9.60 -12.23
N MET A 250 21.40 -9.38 -10.91
CA MET A 250 21.61 -8.06 -10.32
C MET A 250 23.08 -7.86 -9.95
N LYS A 251 23.58 -6.64 -10.17
CA LYS A 251 24.90 -6.19 -9.69
C LYS A 251 24.76 -5.60 -8.28
N GLY A 252 25.74 -5.83 -7.41
CA GLY A 252 25.79 -5.29 -6.06
C GLY A 252 25.35 -6.28 -4.98
N SER A 253 25.32 -5.82 -3.72
CA SER A 253 24.87 -6.67 -2.61
C SER A 253 23.37 -6.90 -2.69
N LYS A 254 22.96 -8.16 -2.59
CA LYS A 254 21.55 -8.55 -2.49
C LYS A 254 21.04 -8.59 -1.06
N HIS A 255 21.93 -8.49 -0.08
CA HIS A 255 21.61 -8.64 1.34
C HIS A 255 22.25 -7.51 2.15
N TYR A 256 21.54 -7.09 3.19
CA TYR A 256 22.00 -6.13 4.19
C TYR A 256 21.58 -6.64 5.57
N ARG A 257 22.53 -6.74 6.50
CA ARG A 257 22.33 -7.29 7.86
C ARG A 257 21.74 -8.72 7.88
N GLY A 258 22.10 -9.56 6.92
CA GLY A 258 21.63 -10.95 6.83
C GLY A 258 20.22 -11.09 6.24
N GLU A 259 19.49 -9.99 6.08
CA GLU A 259 18.24 -9.94 5.35
C GLU A 259 18.47 -9.51 3.91
N ARG A 260 17.52 -9.78 3.03
CA ARG A 260 17.58 -9.30 1.65
C ARG A 260 17.51 -7.76 1.65
N ALA A 261 18.29 -7.14 0.77
CA ALA A 261 18.29 -5.70 0.57
C ALA A 261 17.00 -5.34 -0.19
N TYR A 262 15.95 -5.07 0.58
CA TYR A 262 14.63 -4.81 0.04
C TYR A 262 14.50 -3.38 -0.43
N LEU A 263 15.07 -2.38 0.21
CA LEU A 263 14.71 -1.00 -0.10
C LEU A 263 15.57 -0.38 -1.20
N VAL A 264 14.91 0.10 -2.25
CA VAL A 264 15.45 1.07 -3.20
C VAL A 264 14.85 2.43 -2.85
N GLU A 265 15.70 3.36 -2.42
CA GLU A 265 15.27 4.73 -2.14
C GLU A 265 15.28 5.58 -3.42
N SER A 266 14.10 5.96 -3.88
CA SER A 266 13.92 6.91 -5.00
C SER A 266 12.88 7.97 -4.62
N GLY A 267 13.08 8.63 -3.48
CA GLY A 267 12.15 9.60 -2.88
C GLY A 267 11.08 8.97 -1.97
N ALA A 268 10.66 7.75 -2.29
CA ALA A 268 9.93 6.83 -1.41
C ALA A 268 10.66 5.47 -1.40
N ALA A 269 10.52 4.72 -0.31
CA ALA A 269 11.14 3.41 -0.16
C ALA A 269 10.32 2.36 -0.92
N HIS A 270 10.93 1.61 -1.84
CA HIS A 270 10.27 0.57 -2.63
C HIS A 270 11.04 -0.73 -2.57
N PRO A 271 10.35 -1.87 -2.42
CA PRO A 271 11.00 -3.14 -2.67
C PRO A 271 11.66 -3.35 -4.02
N THR A 272 12.88 -3.87 -3.91
CA THR A 272 13.74 -4.29 -5.00
C THR A 272 12.96 -5.22 -5.91
N ALA A 273 13.04 -4.95 -7.22
CA ALA A 273 12.36 -5.71 -8.26
C ALA A 273 10.83 -5.81 -8.12
N GLN A 274 10.18 -4.89 -7.39
CA GLN A 274 8.71 -4.86 -7.21
C GLN A 274 8.14 -6.15 -6.58
N TYR A 275 8.87 -6.73 -5.63
CA TYR A 275 8.46 -7.88 -4.84
C TYR A 275 7.97 -9.10 -5.65
N PRO A 276 8.91 -9.80 -6.32
CA PRO A 276 8.62 -11.11 -6.91
C PRO A 276 8.07 -12.05 -5.84
N CYS A 277 6.85 -12.55 -6.04
CA CYS A 277 6.17 -13.41 -5.08
C CYS A 277 5.25 -14.43 -5.77
N ARG A 278 4.96 -15.52 -5.06
CA ARG A 278 3.90 -16.47 -5.37
C ARG A 278 2.66 -16.08 -4.58
N VAL A 279 1.50 -16.15 -5.23
CA VAL A 279 0.20 -15.90 -4.60
C VAL A 279 -0.65 -17.14 -4.76
N GLN A 280 -1.18 -17.64 -3.64
CA GLN A 280 -2.07 -18.79 -3.58
C GLN A 280 -3.29 -18.45 -2.73
N LEU A 281 -4.36 -19.22 -2.83
CA LEU A 281 -5.48 -19.09 -1.90
C LEU A 281 -5.06 -19.65 -0.54
N ALA A 282 -5.37 -18.94 0.54
CA ALA A 282 -5.14 -19.43 1.88
C ALA A 282 -6.00 -20.69 2.14
N GLN A 283 -5.38 -21.73 2.69
CA GLN A 283 -6.06 -22.98 3.09
C GLN A 283 -6.77 -22.84 4.44
#